data_AF-A0A9E5YD51-F1
#
_entry.id   AF-A0A9E5YD51-F1
#
_cell.length_a   1.000
_cell.length_b   1.000
_cell.length_c   1.000
_cell.angle_alpha   90.00
_cell.angle_beta   90.00
_cell.angle_gamma   90.00
#
_symmetry.space_group_name_H-M   'P 1'
#
loop_
_entity.id
_entity.type
_entity.pdbx_description
1 polymer ?
#
loop_
_entity_poly.entity_id
_entity_poly.type
_entity_poly.pdbx_seq_one_letter_code
_entity_poly.pdbx_strand_id
1 'polypeptide(L)'
;MSSNTSGEGDIRKNIVEENIVDCMIALPAQLFYNTMIPACLWFIARDNKNHKFSDRRGKVLFIDARKMGFLVDRRHKELTDDEIRKITDTYHAWRGEGGEYEDILGFCKSATLDEINKHKHVLTPGRYVGIEEEEDDGIPFDEKMKKLTSELAEQFKESEGLEEKIRKNLEKVGYGL
;
A
#
# COMPACT_ATOMS: atom_id res chain seq x y z
N MET A 1 -0.39 -5.09 8.42
CA MET A 1 0.99 -4.83 8.91
C MET A 1 1.09 -3.61 9.84
N SER A 2 -0.01 -3.19 10.48
CA SER A 2 -0.07 -1.99 11.32
C SER A 2 -0.92 -2.18 12.58
N SER A 3 -1.40 -3.40 12.81
CA SER A 3 -2.27 -3.71 13.93
C SER A 3 -1.49 -3.64 15.24
N ASN A 4 -2.16 -3.15 16.28
CA ASN A 4 -1.63 -3.01 17.64
C ASN A 4 -2.50 -3.74 18.67
N THR A 5 -3.46 -4.54 18.22
CA THR A 5 -4.28 -5.37 19.11
C THR A 5 -3.44 -6.48 19.71
N SER A 6 -3.73 -6.85 20.97
CA SER A 6 -3.15 -8.03 21.62
C SER A 6 -1.61 -8.11 21.59
N GLY A 7 -0.90 -6.98 21.62
CA GLY A 7 0.57 -6.94 21.65
C GLY A 7 1.25 -7.18 20.29
N GLU A 8 0.51 -7.24 19.17
CA GLU A 8 1.08 -7.41 17.83
C GLU A 8 2.07 -6.30 17.45
N GLY A 9 1.88 -5.10 17.99
CA GLY A 9 2.80 -3.98 17.84
C GLY A 9 4.16 -4.27 18.44
N ASP A 10 4.19 -4.79 19.66
CA ASP A 10 5.42 -5.10 20.40
C ASP A 10 6.16 -6.28 19.76
N ILE A 11 5.43 -7.32 19.34
CA ILE A 11 6.02 -8.46 18.60
C ILE A 11 6.71 -7.95 17.34
N ARG A 12 6.01 -7.12 16.56
CA ARG A 12 6.54 -6.55 15.31
C ARG A 12 7.75 -5.66 15.54
N LYS A 13 7.71 -4.82 16.58
CA LYS A 13 8.84 -4.00 17.00
C LYS A 13 10.06 -4.87 17.29
N ASN A 14 9.90 -5.90 18.14
CA ASN A 14 11.00 -6.75 18.56
C ASN A 14 11.63 -7.49 17.38
N ILE A 15 10.85 -8.09 16.49
CA ILE A 15 11.42 -8.82 15.33
C ILE A 15 12.13 -7.89 14.33
N VAL A 16 11.71 -6.62 14.24
CA VAL A 16 12.38 -5.62 13.40
C VAL A 16 13.69 -5.17 14.03
N GLU A 17 13.68 -4.85 15.33
CA GLU A 17 14.87 -4.39 16.07
C GLU A 17 15.93 -5.48 16.20
N GLU A 18 15.52 -6.75 16.27
CA GLU A 18 16.39 -7.93 16.24
C GLU A 18 16.92 -8.26 14.82
N ASN A 19 16.63 -7.43 13.82
CA ASN A 19 17.04 -7.63 12.41
C ASN A 19 16.53 -8.97 11.82
N ILE A 20 15.37 -9.45 12.25
CA ILE A 20 14.81 -10.72 11.78
C ILE A 20 14.06 -10.53 10.45
N VAL A 21 13.42 -9.37 10.27
CA VAL A 21 12.70 -9.02 9.04
C VAL A 21 13.70 -8.52 7.99
N ASP A 22 13.80 -9.20 6.86
CA ASP A 22 14.73 -8.86 5.75
C ASP A 22 13.99 -8.09 4.64
N CYS A 23 12.80 -8.57 4.25
CA CYS A 23 12.01 -7.95 3.18
C CYS A 23 10.49 -8.08 3.43
N MET A 24 9.78 -7.03 3.03
CA MET A 24 8.32 -6.88 3.12
C MET A 24 7.74 -6.61 1.73
N ILE A 25 6.84 -7.47 1.27
CA ILE A 25 6.19 -7.31 -0.03
C ILE A 25 4.68 -7.17 0.15
N ALA A 26 4.09 -6.09 -0.37
CA ALA A 26 2.64 -5.94 -0.47
C ALA A 26 2.17 -6.43 -1.83
N LEU A 27 1.31 -7.45 -1.85
CA LEU A 27 0.79 -8.03 -3.09
C LEU A 27 -0.52 -7.37 -3.53
N PRO A 28 -0.91 -7.54 -4.80
CA PRO A 28 -2.23 -7.17 -5.27
C PRO A 28 -3.37 -7.78 -4.43
N ALA A 29 -4.50 -7.09 -4.42
CA ALA A 29 -5.78 -7.70 -4.06
C ALA A 29 -6.14 -8.80 -5.05
N GLN A 30 -7.18 -9.59 -4.74
CA GLN A 30 -7.82 -10.50 -5.70
C GLN A 30 -6.94 -11.67 -6.20
N LEU A 31 -5.84 -11.99 -5.52
CA LEU A 31 -5.00 -13.14 -5.87
C LEU A 31 -5.58 -14.50 -5.43
N PHE A 32 -6.53 -14.51 -4.49
CA PHE A 32 -7.08 -15.76 -3.95
C PHE A 32 -8.52 -15.97 -4.41
N TYR A 33 -8.84 -17.20 -4.82
CA TYR A 33 -10.19 -17.55 -5.29
C TYR A 33 -11.30 -17.37 -4.24
N ASN A 34 -10.97 -17.49 -2.95
CA ASN A 34 -11.95 -17.45 -1.86
C ASN A 34 -12.06 -16.08 -1.18
N THR A 35 -11.10 -15.16 -1.40
CA THR A 35 -11.10 -13.85 -0.75
C THR A 35 -10.39 -12.80 -1.59
N MET A 36 -10.95 -11.59 -1.58
CA MET A 36 -10.43 -10.46 -2.35
C MET A 36 -9.40 -9.64 -1.56
N ILE A 37 -9.15 -10.00 -0.30
CA ILE A 37 -8.26 -9.25 0.59
C ILE A 37 -6.81 -9.38 0.08
N PRO A 38 -6.03 -8.28 0.02
CA PRO A 38 -4.62 -8.32 -0.32
C PRO A 38 -3.81 -9.16 0.68
N ALA A 39 -2.77 -9.83 0.18
CA ALA A 39 -1.77 -10.47 1.02
C ALA A 39 -0.47 -9.65 1.10
N CYS A 40 0.36 -10.01 2.06
CA CYS A 40 1.73 -9.55 2.14
C CYS A 40 2.67 -10.74 2.40
N LEU A 41 3.88 -10.67 1.86
CA LEU A 41 4.94 -11.64 2.11
C LEU A 41 5.95 -11.03 3.08
N TRP A 42 6.33 -11.82 4.08
CA TRP A 42 7.36 -11.49 5.05
C TRP A 42 8.54 -12.42 4.82
N PHE A 43 9.67 -11.87 4.44
CA PHE A 43 10.92 -12.59 4.36
C PHE A 43 11.67 -12.38 5.66
N ILE A 44 11.97 -13.50 6.32
CA ILE A 44 12.65 -13.54 7.59
C ILE A 44 14.00 -14.23 7.42
N ALA A 45 15.05 -13.62 7.93
CA ALA A 45 16.38 -14.17 7.96
C ALA A 45 16.98 -14.00 9.37
N ARG A 46 17.59 -15.08 9.88
CA ARG A 46 18.25 -15.04 11.20
C ARG A 46 19.64 -14.44 11.15
N ASP A 47 20.25 -14.39 9.96
CA ASP A 47 21.58 -13.85 9.75
C ASP A 47 21.58 -13.00 8.47
N ASN A 48 21.58 -11.68 8.69
CA ASN A 48 21.61 -10.67 7.63
C ASN A 48 23.04 -10.21 7.32
N LYS A 49 24.03 -10.85 7.94
CA LYS A 49 25.46 -10.66 7.69
C LYS A 49 26.10 -12.02 7.44
N ASN A 50 25.70 -12.66 6.36
CA ASN A 50 26.47 -13.78 5.85
C ASN A 50 27.55 -13.25 4.90
N HIS A 51 28.74 -13.85 4.90
CA HIS A 51 29.85 -13.43 4.03
C HIS A 51 29.59 -13.64 2.53
N LYS A 52 28.40 -14.11 2.14
CA LYS A 52 28.02 -14.38 0.75
C LYS A 52 27.25 -13.23 0.11
N PHE A 53 26.64 -12.36 0.92
CA PHE A 53 25.73 -11.30 0.47
C PHE A 53 26.12 -9.96 1.12
N SER A 54 25.48 -8.87 0.68
CA SER A 54 25.62 -7.56 1.33
C SER A 54 25.21 -7.62 2.81
N ASP A 55 25.81 -6.78 3.65
CA ASP A 55 25.39 -6.62 5.05
C ASP A 55 24.11 -5.78 5.09
N ARG A 56 23.00 -6.41 5.50
CA ARG A 56 21.66 -5.81 5.49
C ARG A 56 21.13 -5.51 6.89
N ARG A 57 21.97 -5.65 7.91
CA ARG A 57 21.60 -5.27 9.27
C ARG A 57 21.26 -3.78 9.32
N GLY A 58 20.25 -3.44 10.10
CA GLY A 58 19.74 -2.09 10.24
C GLY A 58 18.84 -1.63 9.08
N LYS A 59 18.53 -2.51 8.12
CA LYS A 59 17.72 -2.19 6.94
C LYS A 59 16.66 -3.26 6.69
N VAL A 60 15.54 -2.83 6.11
CA VAL A 60 14.49 -3.70 5.60
C VAL A 60 14.13 -3.26 4.19
N LEU A 61 14.04 -4.20 3.26
CA LEU A 61 13.54 -3.92 1.92
C LEU A 61 12.01 -3.88 1.92
N PHE A 62 11.44 -2.84 1.35
CA PHE A 62 10.00 -2.73 1.08
C PHE A 62 9.76 -2.80 -0.42
N ILE A 63 8.86 -3.67 -0.85
CA ILE A 63 8.39 -3.78 -2.23
C ILE A 63 6.86 -3.63 -2.26
N ASP A 64 6.38 -2.70 -3.07
CA ASP A 64 4.95 -2.46 -3.29
C ASP A 64 4.53 -2.98 -4.67
N ALA A 65 3.97 -4.18 -4.68
CA ALA A 65 3.44 -4.82 -5.88
C ALA A 65 1.92 -4.65 -5.98
N ARG A 66 1.26 -3.81 -5.15
CA ARG A 66 -0.22 -3.74 -5.10
C ARG A 66 -0.88 -3.39 -6.43
N LYS A 67 -0.19 -2.60 -7.28
CA LYS A 67 -0.65 -2.20 -8.61
C LYS A 67 -0.44 -3.26 -9.69
N MET A 68 0.36 -4.29 -9.42
CA MET A 68 0.69 -5.35 -10.39
C MET A 68 -0.48 -6.32 -10.61
N GLY A 69 -0.31 -7.16 -11.61
CA GLY A 69 -1.19 -8.26 -11.97
C GLY A 69 -2.31 -7.84 -12.91
N PHE A 70 -2.68 -8.77 -13.79
CA PHE A 70 -3.77 -8.63 -14.75
C PHE A 70 -4.99 -9.44 -14.30
N LEU A 71 -6.17 -9.01 -14.72
CA LEU A 71 -7.40 -9.76 -14.46
C LEU A 71 -7.46 -10.99 -15.38
N VAL A 72 -7.31 -12.18 -14.79
CA VAL A 72 -7.48 -13.46 -15.51
C VAL A 72 -8.97 -13.76 -15.73
N ASP A 73 -9.82 -13.26 -14.84
CA ASP A 73 -11.27 -13.24 -15.00
C ASP A 73 -11.87 -11.94 -14.44
N ARG A 74 -13.20 -11.85 -14.32
CA ARG A 74 -13.89 -10.64 -13.82
C ARG A 74 -13.50 -10.23 -12.39
N ARG A 75 -12.91 -11.12 -11.60
CA ARG A 75 -12.69 -10.97 -10.16
C ARG A 75 -11.27 -11.29 -9.72
N HIS A 76 -10.53 -12.15 -10.41
CA HIS A 76 -9.22 -12.61 -9.94
C HIS A 76 -8.07 -12.00 -10.74
N LYS A 77 -6.99 -11.70 -10.02
CA LYS A 77 -5.72 -11.25 -10.59
C LYS A 77 -4.70 -12.37 -10.62
N GLU A 78 -3.85 -12.36 -11.63
CA GLU A 78 -2.62 -13.14 -11.69
C GLU A 78 -1.43 -12.22 -11.96
N LEU A 79 -0.28 -12.54 -11.35
CA LEU A 79 0.98 -11.88 -11.68
C LEU A 79 1.58 -12.56 -12.91
N THR A 80 2.08 -11.76 -13.84
CA THR A 80 2.83 -12.29 -14.98
C THR A 80 4.20 -12.80 -14.54
N ASP A 81 4.81 -13.68 -15.34
CA ASP A 81 6.18 -14.14 -15.11
C ASP A 81 7.18 -12.97 -15.07
N ASP A 82 6.95 -11.92 -15.85
CA ASP A 82 7.78 -10.71 -15.85
C ASP A 82 7.66 -9.90 -14.55
N GLU A 83 6.45 -9.78 -14.00
CA GLU A 83 6.24 -9.12 -12.71
C GLU A 83 6.87 -9.92 -11.57
N ILE A 84 6.74 -11.25 -11.59
CA ILE A 84 7.40 -12.14 -10.63
C ILE A 84 8.92 -12.01 -10.73
N ARG A 85 9.48 -12.02 -11.95
CA ARG A 85 10.91 -11.78 -12.20
C ARG A 85 11.34 -10.43 -11.64
N LYS A 86 10.64 -9.34 -11.98
CA LYS A 86 10.95 -8.00 -11.48
C LYS A 86 11.03 -7.94 -9.95
N ILE A 87 10.04 -8.50 -9.25
CA ILE A 87 10.05 -8.56 -7.77
C ILE A 87 11.24 -9.38 -7.26
N THR A 88 11.50 -10.53 -7.87
CA THR A 88 12.54 -11.48 -7.46
C THR A 88 13.93 -10.88 -7.68
N ASP A 89 14.20 -10.35 -8.87
CA ASP A 89 15.46 -9.71 -9.25
C ASP A 89 15.75 -8.49 -8.38
N THR A 90 14.73 -7.69 -8.05
CA THR A 90 14.88 -6.55 -7.12
C THR A 90 15.37 -6.99 -5.75
N TYR A 91 14.79 -8.06 -5.21
CA TYR A 91 15.21 -8.61 -3.93
C TYR A 91 16.63 -9.19 -3.99
N HIS A 92 16.96 -9.95 -5.03
CA HIS A 92 18.31 -10.50 -5.20
C HIS A 92 19.35 -9.39 -5.34
N ALA A 93 19.12 -8.39 -6.20
CA ALA A 93 20.02 -7.26 -6.37
C ALA A 93 20.25 -6.51 -5.04
N TRP A 94 19.18 -6.26 -4.27
CA TRP A 94 19.29 -5.67 -2.93
C TRP A 94 20.13 -6.51 -1.96
N ARG A 95 20.02 -7.85 -2.05
CA ARG A 95 20.89 -8.76 -1.30
C ARG A 95 22.35 -8.77 -1.76
N GLY A 96 22.70 -8.06 -2.84
CA GLY A 96 24.03 -8.13 -3.44
C GLY A 96 24.23 -9.37 -4.28
N GLU A 97 23.15 -9.96 -4.81
CA GLU A 97 23.16 -11.08 -5.74
C GLU A 97 22.48 -10.64 -7.04
N GLY A 98 23.19 -10.60 -8.18
CA GLY A 98 22.52 -10.40 -9.47
C GLY A 98 22.22 -8.95 -9.87
N GLY A 99 23.12 -8.01 -9.57
CA GLY A 99 23.08 -6.65 -10.14
C GLY A 99 23.25 -5.56 -9.10
N GLU A 100 23.15 -4.31 -9.55
CA GLU A 100 23.11 -3.13 -8.67
C GLU A 100 21.66 -2.84 -8.26
N TYR A 101 21.48 -2.48 -6.99
CA TYR A 101 20.18 -2.10 -6.44
C TYR A 101 20.04 -0.58 -6.35
N GLU A 102 18.85 -0.10 -6.69
CA GLU A 102 18.43 1.28 -6.47
C GLU A 102 17.01 1.34 -5.91
N ASP A 103 16.72 2.40 -5.14
CA ASP A 103 15.37 2.70 -4.69
C ASP A 103 14.54 3.23 -5.87
N ILE A 104 13.33 2.70 -6.06
CA ILE A 104 12.43 3.09 -7.15
C ILE A 104 11.13 3.60 -6.54
N LEU A 105 10.82 4.88 -6.79
CA LEU A 105 9.62 5.53 -6.28
C LEU A 105 8.35 4.76 -6.69
N GLY A 106 7.46 4.53 -5.73
CA GLY A 106 6.23 3.75 -5.91
C GLY A 106 6.42 2.23 -5.99
N PHE A 107 7.65 1.72 -6.06
CA PHE A 107 7.91 0.29 -6.23
C PHE A 107 8.77 -0.33 -5.13
N CYS A 108 9.99 0.15 -4.87
CA CYS A 108 10.85 -0.45 -3.85
C CYS A 108 11.71 0.58 -3.11
N LYS A 109 12.00 0.31 -1.83
CA LYS A 109 12.89 1.13 -1.01
C LYS A 109 13.58 0.32 0.08
N SER A 110 14.88 0.51 0.27
CA SER A 110 15.61 0.03 1.44
C SER A 110 15.53 1.05 2.58
N ALA A 111 14.66 0.80 3.55
CA ALA A 111 14.48 1.70 4.68
C ALA A 111 15.32 1.27 5.88
N THR A 112 15.87 2.25 6.59
CA THR A 112 16.63 2.05 7.82
C THR A 112 15.72 1.80 9.02
N LEU A 113 16.24 1.17 10.08
CA LEU A 113 15.52 1.00 11.34
C LEU A 113 15.05 2.35 11.93
N ASP A 114 15.82 3.43 11.73
CA ASP A 114 15.43 4.77 12.19
C ASP A 114 14.20 5.30 11.44
N GLU A 115 14.12 5.10 10.12
CA GLU A 115 12.92 5.43 9.33
C GLU A 115 11.71 4.59 9.78
N ILE A 116 11.92 3.30 10.03
CA ILE A 116 10.86 2.39 10.49
C ILE A 116 10.36 2.81 11.89
N ASN A 117 11.27 3.22 12.78
CA ASN A 117 10.94 3.73 14.10
C ASN A 117 10.13 5.03 14.03
N LYS A 118 10.48 5.97 13.13
CA LYS A 118 9.68 7.19 12.88
C LYS A 118 8.25 6.85 12.43
N HIS A 119 8.07 5.73 11.74
CA HIS A 119 6.75 5.21 11.34
C HIS A 119 6.11 4.26 12.37
N LYS A 120 6.59 4.25 13.62
CA LYS A 120 6.05 3.42 14.73
C LYS A 120 6.01 1.93 14.38
N HIS A 121 7.05 1.46 13.68
CA HIS A 121 7.23 0.07 13.25
C HIS A 121 6.09 -0.44 12.36
N VAL A 122 5.35 0.44 11.66
CA VAL A 122 4.37 0.03 10.66
C VAL A 122 5.11 -0.43 9.40
N LEU A 123 4.92 -1.69 9.00
CA LEU A 123 5.70 -2.31 7.91
C LEU A 123 4.95 -2.35 6.57
N THR A 124 4.08 -1.38 6.31
CA THR A 124 3.37 -1.31 5.03
C THR A 124 4.26 -0.65 3.97
N PRO A 125 4.64 -1.34 2.87
CA PRO A 125 5.56 -0.82 1.85
C PRO A 125 5.20 0.57 1.31
N GLY A 126 3.91 0.84 1.07
CA GLY A 126 3.44 2.14 0.60
C GLY A 126 3.80 3.35 1.48
N ARG A 127 4.21 3.15 2.75
CA ARG A 127 4.73 4.24 3.60
C ARG A 127 6.17 4.62 3.30
N TYR A 128 6.92 3.73 2.67
CA TYR A 128 8.36 3.86 2.45
C TYR A 128 8.66 4.14 0.98
N VAL A 129 8.01 3.43 0.06
CA VAL A 129 8.30 3.55 -1.38
C VAL A 129 7.76 4.85 -2.00
N GLY A 130 6.94 5.61 -1.26
CA GLY A 130 6.28 6.81 -1.78
C GLY A 130 5.14 6.49 -2.74
N ILE A 131 4.66 7.52 -3.44
CA ILE A 131 3.70 7.38 -4.52
C ILE A 131 4.50 7.67 -5.79
N GLU A 132 4.38 6.77 -6.77
CA GLU A 132 4.76 7.07 -8.16
C GLU A 132 4.13 8.42 -8.54
N GLU A 133 4.91 9.36 -9.04
CA GLU A 133 4.37 10.66 -9.47
C GLU A 133 3.20 10.39 -10.42
N GLU A 134 1.97 10.73 -10.00
CA GLU A 134 0.88 10.84 -10.95
C GLU A 134 1.31 11.91 -11.96
N GLU A 135 1.07 11.68 -13.25
CA GLU A 135 1.18 12.77 -14.23
C GLU A 135 0.38 13.94 -13.66
N ASP A 136 1.10 15.02 -13.31
CA ASP A 136 0.49 16.26 -12.86
C ASP A 136 -0.57 16.62 -13.90
N ASP A 137 -1.83 16.68 -13.48
CA ASP A 137 -2.93 17.07 -14.36
C ASP A 137 -2.77 18.52 -14.86
N GLY A 138 -1.72 19.20 -14.37
CA GLY A 138 -1.34 20.56 -14.68
C GLY A 138 -2.21 21.57 -13.93
N ILE A 139 -3.09 21.10 -13.04
CA ILE A 139 -4.04 21.91 -12.32
C ILE A 139 -3.45 22.21 -10.93
N PRO A 140 -3.13 23.49 -10.64
CA PRO A 140 -2.69 23.89 -9.31
C PRO A 140 -3.66 23.43 -8.22
N PHE A 141 -3.12 22.99 -7.09
CA PHE A 141 -3.90 22.50 -5.95
C PHE A 141 -5.07 23.42 -5.57
N ASP A 142 -4.82 24.73 -5.50
CA ASP A 142 -5.84 25.73 -5.16
C ASP A 142 -6.99 25.77 -6.17
N GLU A 143 -6.70 25.55 -7.45
CA GLU A 143 -7.71 25.54 -8.51
C GLU A 143 -8.55 24.25 -8.45
N LYS A 144 -7.90 23.11 -8.20
CA LYS A 144 -8.56 21.82 -7.98
C LYS A 144 -9.47 21.86 -6.74
N MET A 145 -8.97 22.42 -5.64
CA MET A 145 -9.75 22.57 -4.40
C MET A 145 -10.95 23.49 -4.57
N LYS A 146 -10.79 24.63 -5.27
CA LYS A 146 -11.93 25.52 -5.57
C LYS A 146 -13.00 24.80 -6.40
N LYS A 147 -12.59 24.07 -7.44
CA LYS A 147 -13.51 23.30 -8.28
C LYS A 147 -14.26 22.25 -7.46
N LEU A 148 -13.53 21.39 -6.74
CA LEU A 148 -14.13 20.32 -5.94
C LEU A 148 -15.08 20.86 -4.85
N THR A 149 -14.72 21.97 -4.21
CA THR A 149 -15.57 22.57 -3.17
C THR A 149 -16.84 23.18 -3.78
N SER A 150 -16.76 23.74 -4.99
CA SER A 150 -17.92 24.23 -5.73
C SER A 150 -18.86 23.09 -6.15
N GLU A 151 -18.31 22.01 -6.70
CA GLU A 151 -19.07 20.81 -7.06
C GLU A 151 -19.75 20.21 -5.82
N LEU A 152 -19.04 20.12 -4.69
CA LEU A 152 -19.61 19.64 -3.43
C LEU A 152 -20.77 20.53 -2.95
N ALA A 153 -20.65 21.85 -3.08
CA ALA A 153 -21.71 22.77 -2.70
C ALA A 153 -22.97 22.63 -3.57
N GLU A 154 -22.79 22.33 -4.87
CA GLU A 154 -23.89 22.04 -5.78
C GLU A 154 -24.59 20.71 -5.43
N GLN A 155 -23.81 19.68 -5.12
CA GLN A 155 -24.32 18.38 -4.65
C GLN A 155 -25.12 18.51 -3.35
N PHE A 156 -24.71 19.37 -2.41
CA PHE A 156 -25.51 19.64 -1.21
C PHE A 156 -26.86 20.26 -1.52
N LYS A 157 -26.93 21.24 -2.43
CA LYS A 157 -28.20 21.84 -2.85
C LYS A 157 -29.12 20.82 -3.52
N GLU A 158 -28.56 19.96 -4.37
CA GLU A 158 -29.32 18.90 -5.02
C GLU A 158 -29.86 17.90 -3.98
N SER A 159 -29.03 17.51 -3.01
CA SER A 159 -29.44 16.66 -1.89
C SER A 159 -30.60 17.24 -1.09
N GLU A 160 -30.55 18.53 -0.74
CA GLU A 160 -31.64 19.22 -0.02
C GLU A 160 -32.95 19.19 -0.83
N GLY A 161 -32.87 19.47 -2.14
CA GLY A 161 -34.04 19.43 -3.02
C GLY A 161 -34.63 18.03 -3.18
N LEU A 162 -33.78 17.00 -3.21
CA LEU A 162 -34.22 15.60 -3.23
C LEU A 162 -34.84 15.21 -1.88
N GLU A 163 -34.26 15.63 -0.77
CA GLU A 163 -34.80 15.39 0.57
C GLU A 163 -36.20 16.00 0.73
N GLU A 164 -36.41 17.23 0.28
CA GLU A 164 -37.73 17.87 0.31
C GLU A 164 -38.77 17.12 -0.54
N LYS A 165 -38.38 16.63 -1.72
CA LYS A 165 -39.24 15.79 -2.56
C LYS A 165 -39.59 14.47 -1.88
N ILE A 166 -38.63 13.84 -1.20
CA ILE A 166 -38.85 12.60 -0.45
C ILE A 166 -39.88 12.84 0.66
N ARG A 167 -39.71 13.90 1.47
CA ARG A 167 -40.66 14.26 2.54
C ARG A 167 -42.08 14.47 1.99
N LYS A 168 -42.23 15.29 0.93
CA LYS A 168 -43.53 15.52 0.27
C LYS A 168 -44.18 14.26 -0.27
N ASN A 169 -43.38 13.32 -0.80
CA ASN A 169 -43.90 12.05 -1.30
C ASN A 169 -44.33 11.12 -0.16
N LEU A 170 -43.58 11.07 0.94
CA LEU A 170 -43.93 10.30 2.14
C LEU A 170 -45.22 10.81 2.80
N GLU A 171 -45.44 12.12 2.85
CA GLU A 171 -46.70 12.71 3.29
C GLU A 171 -47.89 12.21 2.46
N LYS A 172 -47.76 12.18 1.13
CA LYS A 172 -48.83 11.72 0.22
C LYS A 172 -49.23 10.25 0.42
N VAL A 173 -48.30 9.42 0.89
CA VAL A 173 -48.56 7.98 1.15
C VAL A 173 -48.86 7.68 2.62
N GLY A 174 -49.02 8.71 3.45
CA GLY A 174 -49.46 8.58 4.86
C GLY A 174 -48.35 8.31 5.87
N TYR A 175 -47.08 8.50 5.50
CA TYR A 175 -45.90 8.27 6.35
C TYR A 175 -45.02 9.51 6.49
N GLY A 176 -45.61 10.70 6.60
CA GLY A 176 -44.87 11.97 6.71
C GLY A 176 -43.82 11.97 7.82
N LEU A 177 -42.67 12.61 7.55
CA LEU A 177 -41.54 12.81 8.47
C LEU A 177 -41.33 14.30 8.72
#